data_AF-A0A5Q4FSX2-F1
#
_entry.id   AF-A0A5Q4FSX2-F1
#
_cell.length_a   1.000
_cell.length_b   1.000
_cell.length_c   1.000
_cell.angle_alpha   90.00
_cell.angle_beta   90.00
_cell.angle_gamma   90.00
#
_symmetry.space_group_name_H-M   'P 1'
#
loop_
_entity.id
_entity.type
_entity.pdbx_description
1 polymer ?
#
loop_
_entity_poly.entity_id
_entity_poly.type
_entity_poly.pdbx_seq_one_letter_code
_entity_poly.pdbx_strand_id
1 'polypeptide(L)'
;MSNLLLIHQWTGYLVSVIVLIVAVIAFGRAKDSREFEPGLYRVTYALLILQVLVGLALYGLAGYWNAAPLVAYVHPLLAIAALGVGQALLGRARKTQMAADAHRLAGRGLVLSFVLVLAAIGAASVPV
;
A
#
# COMPACT_ATOMS: atom_id res chain seq x y z
N MET A 1 -15.17 -19.45 -4.58
CA MET A 1 -14.39 -18.20 -4.77
C MET A 1 -14.27 -17.93 -6.26
N SER A 2 -14.57 -16.72 -6.74
CA SER A 2 -14.51 -16.43 -8.19
C SER A 2 -13.06 -16.34 -8.68
N ASN A 3 -12.83 -16.62 -9.98
CA ASN A 3 -11.49 -16.50 -10.59
C ASN A 3 -10.90 -15.09 -10.42
N LEU A 4 -11.74 -14.05 -10.45
CA LEU A 4 -11.32 -12.65 -10.24
C LEU A 4 -10.79 -12.40 -8.83
N LEU A 5 -11.43 -12.95 -7.80
CA LEU A 5 -10.96 -12.83 -6.41
C LEU A 5 -9.62 -13.56 -6.22
N LEU A 6 -9.45 -14.72 -6.83
CA LEU A 6 -8.20 -15.48 -6.76
C LEU A 6 -7.06 -14.74 -7.47
N ILE A 7 -7.31 -14.21 -8.67
CA ILE A 7 -6.33 -13.37 -9.40
C ILE A 7 -5.95 -12.17 -8.54
N HIS A 8 -6.93 -11.46 -7.98
CA HIS A 8 -6.69 -10.30 -7.12
C HIS A 8 -5.82 -10.63 -5.90
N GLN A 9 -6.05 -11.77 -5.25
CA GLN A 9 -5.21 -12.21 -4.13
C GLN A 9 -3.76 -12.46 -4.57
N TRP A 10 -3.54 -13.20 -5.66
CA TRP A 10 -2.20 -13.49 -6.17
C TRP A 10 -1.46 -12.23 -6.63
N THR A 11 -2.12 -11.33 -7.35
CA THR A 11 -1.52 -10.04 -7.71
C THR A 11 -1.25 -9.18 -6.48
N GLY A 12 -2.07 -9.30 -5.43
CA GLY A 12 -1.86 -8.64 -4.14
C GLY A 12 -0.56 -9.08 -3.46
N TYR A 13 -0.24 -10.38 -3.49
CA TYR A 13 1.05 -10.88 -2.98
C TYR A 13 2.22 -10.35 -3.80
N LEU A 14 2.10 -10.33 -5.13
CA LEU A 14 3.15 -9.77 -5.99
C LEU A 14 3.39 -8.28 -5.69
N VAL A 15 2.31 -7.47 -5.60
CA VAL A 15 2.41 -6.05 -5.25
C VAL A 15 3.03 -5.87 -3.86
N SER A 16 2.69 -6.71 -2.90
CA SER A 16 3.26 -6.70 -1.55
C SER A 16 4.78 -6.91 -1.56
N VAL A 17 5.25 -7.88 -2.35
CA VAL A 17 6.69 -8.13 -2.54
C VAL A 17 7.38 -6.91 -3.17
N ILE A 18 6.78 -6.31 -4.21
CA ILE A 18 7.31 -5.11 -4.84
C ILE A 18 7.41 -3.95 -3.84
N VAL A 19 6.36 -3.72 -3.04
CA VAL A 19 6.35 -2.67 -2.00
C VAL A 19 7.47 -2.89 -1.00
N LEU A 20 7.66 -4.13 -0.53
CA LEU A 20 8.71 -4.47 0.43
C LEU A 20 10.11 -4.25 -0.16
N ILE A 21 10.36 -4.73 -1.38
CA ILE A 21 11.64 -4.55 -2.07
C ILE A 21 11.96 -3.06 -2.22
N VAL A 22 10.99 -2.26 -2.67
CA VAL A 22 11.19 -0.83 -2.89
C VAL A 22 11.35 -0.07 -1.57
N ALA A 23 10.67 -0.48 -0.50
CA ALA A 23 10.90 0.06 0.83
C ALA A 23 12.34 -0.22 1.31
N VAL A 24 12.85 -1.44 1.14
CA VAL A 24 14.24 -1.79 1.46
C VAL A 24 15.22 -0.95 0.65
N ILE A 25 15.00 -0.82 -0.66
CA ILE A 25 15.81 0.04 -1.55
C ILE A 25 15.79 1.49 -1.05
N ALA A 26 14.63 2.02 -0.62
CA ALA A 26 14.53 3.38 -0.11
C ALA A 26 15.44 3.61 1.12
N PHE A 27 15.45 2.68 2.07
CA PHE A 27 16.33 2.78 3.25
C PHE A 27 17.81 2.50 2.93
N GLY A 28 18.11 1.70 1.91
CA GLY A 28 19.47 1.55 1.39
C GLY A 28 20.00 2.84 0.76
N ARG A 29 19.18 3.50 -0.06
CA ARG A 29 19.48 4.79 -0.71
C ARG A 29 19.47 5.98 0.24
N ALA A 30 18.92 5.83 1.44
CA ALA A 30 18.95 6.85 2.49
C ALA A 30 20.36 7.15 3.06
N LYS A 31 21.39 6.45 2.57
CA LYS A 31 22.81 6.71 2.86
C LYS A 31 23.52 7.40 1.68
N ASP A 32 22.84 7.52 0.55
CA ASP A 32 23.36 8.09 -0.68
C ASP A 32 23.04 9.60 -0.75
N SER A 33 23.99 10.39 -1.22
CA SER A 33 23.84 11.83 -1.44
C SER A 33 23.34 12.17 -2.85
N ARG A 34 23.17 11.17 -3.73
CA ARG A 34 22.58 11.35 -5.06
C ARG A 34 21.19 11.97 -4.98
N GLU A 35 20.81 12.68 -6.04
CA GLU A 35 19.51 13.35 -6.14
C GLU A 35 18.34 12.36 -5.95
N PHE A 36 17.29 12.84 -5.29
CA PHE A 36 16.10 12.05 -5.05
C PHE A 36 15.32 11.83 -6.34
N GLU A 37 15.37 10.61 -6.86
CA GLU A 37 14.53 10.20 -7.99
C GLU A 37 13.22 9.56 -7.52
N PRO A 38 12.05 10.19 -7.74
CA PRO A 38 10.78 9.67 -7.25
C PRO A 38 10.20 8.53 -8.09
N GLY A 39 10.78 8.23 -9.27
CA GLY A 39 10.17 7.37 -10.29
C GLY A 39 9.76 6.01 -9.76
N LEU A 40 10.70 5.28 -9.15
CA LEU A 40 10.44 3.96 -8.58
C LEU A 40 9.32 3.99 -7.53
N TYR A 41 9.39 4.94 -6.58
CA TYR A 41 8.38 5.08 -5.53
C TYR A 41 6.99 5.41 -6.08
N ARG A 42 6.91 6.27 -7.10
CA ARG A 42 5.64 6.62 -7.77
C ARG A 42 5.01 5.41 -8.44
N VAL A 43 5.80 4.62 -9.17
CA VAL A 43 5.30 3.40 -9.84
C VAL A 43 4.80 2.39 -8.82
N THR A 44 5.58 2.13 -7.75
CA THR A 44 5.14 1.24 -6.66
C THR A 44 3.84 1.72 -6.02
N TYR A 45 3.69 3.02 -5.78
CA TYR A 45 2.45 3.58 -5.26
C TYR A 45 1.27 3.46 -6.22
N ALA A 46 1.51 3.67 -7.52
CA ALA A 46 0.46 3.49 -8.53
C ALA A 46 -0.04 2.05 -8.56
N LEU A 47 0.86 1.07 -8.48
CA LEU A 47 0.50 -0.35 -8.37
C LEU A 47 -0.33 -0.61 -7.10
N LEU A 48 0.09 -0.06 -5.96
CA LEU A 48 -0.66 -0.21 -4.70
C LEU A 48 -2.06 0.43 -4.78
N ILE A 49 -2.18 1.61 -5.38
CA ILE A 49 -3.46 2.29 -5.59
C ILE A 49 -4.37 1.43 -6.46
N LEU A 50 -3.88 0.98 -7.62
CA LEU A 50 -4.68 0.14 -8.52
C LEU A 50 -5.14 -1.14 -7.80
N GLN A 51 -4.26 -1.76 -7.03
CA GLN A 51 -4.60 -2.95 -6.26
C GLN A 51 -5.70 -2.67 -5.23
N VAL A 52 -5.60 -1.58 -4.46
CA VAL A 52 -6.64 -1.23 -3.48
C VAL A 52 -7.96 -0.88 -4.16
N LEU A 53 -7.94 -0.14 -5.27
CA LEU A 53 -9.16 0.23 -6.01
C LEU A 53 -9.87 -0.99 -6.60
N VAL A 54 -9.12 -1.91 -7.22
CA VAL A 54 -9.66 -3.19 -7.70
C VAL A 54 -10.22 -4.00 -6.53
N GLY A 55 -9.50 -4.02 -5.40
CA GLY A 55 -9.96 -4.65 -4.17
C GLY A 55 -11.30 -4.11 -3.69
N LEU A 56 -11.46 -2.78 -3.60
CA LEU A 56 -12.71 -2.13 -3.21
C LEU A 56 -13.86 -2.40 -4.18
N ALA A 57 -13.59 -2.45 -5.49
CA ALA A 57 -14.61 -2.81 -6.48
C ALA A 57 -15.09 -4.25 -6.30
N LEU A 58 -14.15 -5.21 -6.19
CA LEU A 58 -14.47 -6.62 -5.92
C LEU A 58 -15.16 -6.80 -4.57
N TYR A 59 -14.76 -6.02 -3.57
CA TYR A 59 -15.32 -6.01 -2.24
C TYR A 59 -16.82 -5.68 -2.28
N GLY A 60 -17.20 -4.64 -3.04
CA GLY A 60 -18.60 -4.28 -3.23
C GLY A 60 -19.38 -5.32 -4.04
N LEU A 61 -18.80 -5.82 -5.13
CA LEU A 61 -19.43 -6.83 -5.99
C LEU A 61 -19.68 -8.16 -5.27
N ALA A 62 -18.84 -8.51 -4.31
CA ALA A 62 -18.97 -9.72 -3.50
C ALA A 62 -19.89 -9.54 -2.28
N GLY A 63 -20.46 -8.35 -2.07
CA GLY A 63 -21.44 -8.10 -1.01
C GLY A 63 -20.86 -8.03 0.41
N TYR A 64 -19.55 -7.78 0.56
CA TYR A 64 -18.90 -7.75 1.88
C TYR A 64 -19.37 -6.58 2.78
N TRP A 65 -20.11 -5.62 2.25
CA TRP A 65 -20.79 -4.58 3.04
C TRP A 65 -21.79 -5.14 4.06
N ASN A 66 -22.28 -6.37 3.85
CA ASN A 66 -23.21 -7.04 4.76
C ASN A 66 -22.51 -8.04 5.71
N ALA A 67 -21.18 -8.08 5.71
CA ALA A 67 -20.40 -8.96 6.59
C ALA A 67 -20.34 -8.40 8.04
N ALA A 68 -19.63 -9.11 8.92
CA ALA A 68 -19.36 -8.62 10.27
C ALA A 68 -18.73 -7.21 10.26
N PRO A 69 -19.01 -6.34 11.25
CA PRO A 69 -18.59 -4.92 11.22
C PRO A 69 -17.10 -4.70 10.96
N LEU A 70 -16.24 -5.58 11.46
CA LEU A 70 -14.79 -5.53 11.24
C LEU A 70 -14.44 -5.70 9.76
N VAL A 71 -15.09 -6.64 9.08
CA VAL A 71 -14.94 -6.85 7.65
C VAL A 71 -15.61 -5.70 6.90
N ALA A 72 -16.86 -5.37 7.22
CA ALA A 72 -17.71 -4.38 6.52
C ALA A 72 -17.11 -2.97 6.47
N TYR A 73 -16.51 -2.51 7.59
CA TYR A 73 -16.10 -1.12 7.73
C TYR A 73 -14.59 -0.95 7.97
N VAL A 74 -13.99 -1.79 8.81
CA VAL A 74 -12.58 -1.60 9.19
C VAL A 74 -11.63 -2.00 8.07
N HIS A 75 -11.89 -3.11 7.36
CA HIS A 75 -11.09 -3.52 6.20
C HIS A 75 -10.97 -2.44 5.11
N PRO A 76 -12.09 -1.91 4.53
CA PRO A 76 -11.98 -0.88 3.50
C PRO A 76 -11.41 0.43 4.03
N LEU A 77 -11.67 0.80 5.28
CA LEU A 77 -11.11 2.00 5.91
C LEU A 77 -9.58 1.92 6.00
N LEU A 78 -9.03 0.79 6.46
CA LEU A 78 -7.59 0.57 6.55
C LEU A 78 -6.93 0.57 5.17
N ALA A 79 -7.59 -0.01 4.16
CA ALA A 79 -7.10 0.00 2.79
C ALA A 79 -7.02 1.43 2.22
N ILE A 80 -8.03 2.27 2.46
CA ILE A 80 -8.03 3.69 2.03
C ILE A 80 -6.98 4.49 2.82
N ALA A 81 -6.88 4.27 4.13
CA ALA A 81 -5.88 4.92 4.97
C ALA A 81 -4.45 4.61 4.49
N ALA A 82 -4.19 3.37 4.05
CA ALA A 82 -2.92 2.98 3.46
C ALA A 82 -2.53 3.86 2.26
N LEU A 83 -3.48 4.15 1.37
CA LEU A 83 -3.24 5.03 0.22
C LEU A 83 -2.96 6.48 0.67
N GLY A 84 -3.76 6.99 1.61
CA GLY A 84 -3.65 8.35 2.10
C GLY A 84 -2.31 8.65 2.79
N VAL A 85 -1.93 7.83 3.76
CA VAL A 85 -0.66 7.97 4.50
C VAL A 85 0.52 7.91 3.54
N GLY A 86 0.47 6.95 2.62
CA GLY A 86 1.56 6.73 1.70
C GLY A 86 1.77 7.84 0.68
N GLN A 87 0.68 8.31 0.06
CA GLN A 87 0.71 9.46 -0.86
C GLN A 87 1.13 10.74 -0.14
N ALA A 88 0.68 10.96 1.10
CA ALA A 88 1.09 12.12 1.89
C ALA A 88 2.61 12.12 2.12
N LEU A 89 3.19 10.98 2.50
CA LEU A 89 4.62 10.86 2.75
C LEU A 89 5.46 10.91 1.47
N LEU A 90 5.01 10.31 0.37
CA LEU A 90 5.66 10.47 -0.94
C LEU A 90 5.58 11.92 -1.42
N GLY A 91 4.44 12.58 -1.22
CA GLY A 91 4.24 13.99 -1.53
C GLY A 91 5.18 14.90 -0.75
N ARG A 92 5.41 14.59 0.53
CA ARG A 92 6.40 15.28 1.38
C ARG A 92 7.83 15.00 0.93
N ALA A 93 8.18 13.74 0.64
CA ALA A 93 9.50 13.35 0.16
C ALA A 93 9.93 14.14 -1.09
N ARG A 94 9.01 14.34 -2.05
CA ARG A 94 9.28 15.12 -3.26
C ARG A 94 9.58 16.61 -3.01
N LYS A 95 9.21 17.13 -1.84
CA LYS A 95 9.43 18.53 -1.45
C LYS A 95 10.66 18.68 -0.55
N THR A 96 11.28 17.58 -0.14
CA THR A 96 12.45 17.56 0.74
C THR A 96 13.70 17.88 -0.06
N GLN A 97 14.51 18.81 0.44
CA GLN A 97 15.74 19.27 -0.23
C GLN A 97 16.90 18.25 -0.08
N MET A 98 16.95 17.55 1.05
CA MET A 98 17.96 16.51 1.30
C MET A 98 17.50 15.17 0.74
N ALA A 99 18.25 14.63 -0.23
CA ALA A 99 17.85 13.40 -0.92
C ALA A 99 17.79 12.17 -0.01
N ALA A 100 18.73 12.05 0.93
CA ALA A 100 18.72 11.00 1.95
C ALA A 100 17.41 11.00 2.77
N ASP A 101 16.95 12.18 3.20
CA ASP A 101 15.70 12.32 3.95
C ASP A 101 14.47 12.08 3.08
N ALA A 102 14.51 12.51 1.82
CA ALA A 102 13.46 12.23 0.84
C ALA A 102 13.28 10.71 0.64
N HIS A 103 14.38 9.96 0.49
CA HIS A 103 14.35 8.50 0.41
C HIS A 103 13.79 7.85 1.68
N ARG A 104 14.19 8.32 2.88
CA ARG A 104 13.62 7.83 4.15
C ARG A 104 12.13 8.09 4.26
N LEU A 105 11.66 9.28 3.86
CA LEU A 105 10.24 9.63 3.89
C LEU A 105 9.42 8.79 2.91
N ALA A 106 9.90 8.60 1.69
CA ALA A 106 9.25 7.74 0.71
C ALA A 106 9.19 6.28 1.19
N GLY A 107 10.30 5.76 1.75
CA GLY A 107 10.38 4.43 2.35
C GLY A 107 9.43 4.25 3.53
N ARG A 108 9.40 5.21 4.47
CA ARG A 108 8.44 5.22 5.59
C ARG A 108 7.00 5.21 5.10
N GLY A 109 6.70 5.98 4.05
CA GLY A 109 5.40 5.94 3.40
C GLY A 109 5.04 4.52 3.00
N LEU A 110 5.91 3.88 2.19
CA LEU A 110 5.67 2.51 1.71
C LEU A 110 5.49 1.50 2.84
N VAL A 111 6.32 1.57 3.89
CA VAL A 111 6.19 0.68 5.06
C VAL A 111 4.86 0.89 5.78
N LEU A 112 4.48 2.13 6.05
CA LEU A 112 3.23 2.42 6.76
C LEU A 112 2.00 1.99 5.93
N SER A 113 2.00 2.27 4.62
CA SER A 113 0.97 1.76 3.73
C SER A 113 0.91 0.24 3.73
N PHE A 114 2.07 -0.43 3.70
CA PHE A 114 2.13 -1.89 3.75
C PHE A 114 1.57 -2.46 5.05
N VAL A 115 1.95 -1.90 6.20
CA VAL A 115 1.41 -2.29 7.52
C VAL A 115 -0.10 -2.11 7.56
N LEU A 116 -0.64 -1.01 7.04
CA LEU A 116 -2.08 -0.77 6.98
C LEU A 116 -2.80 -1.77 6.07
N VAL A 117 -2.20 -2.16 4.94
CA VAL A 117 -2.74 -3.22 4.07
C VAL A 117 -2.74 -4.56 4.78
N LEU A 118 -1.66 -4.92 5.48
CA LEU A 118 -1.62 -6.15 6.28
C LEU A 118 -2.65 -6.14 7.40
N ALA A 119 -2.85 -4.99 8.07
CA ALA A 119 -3.89 -4.82 9.08
C ALA A 119 -5.29 -4.98 8.47
N ALA A 120 -5.51 -4.44 7.26
CA ALA A 120 -6.76 -4.64 6.53
C ALA A 120 -7.01 -6.13 6.24
N ILE A 121 -5.99 -6.86 5.75
CA ILE A 121 -6.07 -8.31 5.52
C ILE A 121 -6.39 -9.04 6.83
N GLY A 122 -5.71 -8.70 7.92
CA GLY A 122 -5.96 -9.25 9.26
C GLY A 122 -7.40 -9.04 9.72
N ALA A 123 -7.95 -7.84 9.53
CA ALA A 123 -9.35 -7.52 9.84
C ALA A 123 -10.34 -8.37 9.03
N ALA A 124 -9.99 -8.76 7.81
CA ALA A 124 -10.79 -9.64 6.96
C ALA A 124 -10.60 -11.14 7.25
N SER A 125 -9.55 -11.52 7.97
CA SER A 125 -9.24 -12.91 8.30
C SER A 125 -9.66 -13.34 9.70
N VAL A 126 -10.21 -12.44 10.52
CA VAL A 126 -10.78 -12.79 11.83
C VAL A 126 -12.02 -13.68 11.59
N PRO A 127 -12.08 -14.90 12.13
CA PRO A 127 -13.26 -15.75 12.01
C PRO A 127 -14.46 -15.06 12.66
N VAL A 128 -15.59 -15.06 11.95
CA VAL A 128 -16.90 -14.60 12.42
C VAL A 128 -17.56 -15.69 13.24
#